data_AF-A0A1N6V448-F1
#
_entry.id   AF-A0A1N6V448-F1
#
_cell.length_a   1.000
_cell.length_b   1.000
_cell.length_c   1.000
_cell.angle_alpha   90.00
_cell.angle_beta   90.00
_cell.angle_gamma   90.00
#
_symmetry.space_group_name_H-M   'P 1'
#
loop_
_entity.id
_entity.type
_entity.pdbx_description
1 polymer ?
#
loop_
_entity_poly.entity_id
_entity_poly.type
_entity_poly.pdbx_seq_one_letter_code
_entity_poly.pdbx_strand_id
1 'polypeptide(L)'
;MSKKRSSDSPPECRIMPALTPLTPPPATMSTATRPHDPQPQPPVKPGNDECCHSGCTFCVLEMYLEDLAAYEDALRAWQQRQQAAATPPARKRVRTARKAP
;
A
#
# COMPACT_ATOMS: atom_id res chain seq x y z
N MET A 1 -22.85 43.95 -39.54
CA MET A 1 -22.43 45.14 -38.76
C MET A 1 -22.21 44.77 -37.32
N SER A 2 -21.03 45.11 -36.81
CA SER A 2 -20.52 44.88 -35.45
C SER A 2 -21.32 45.58 -34.34
N LYS A 3 -21.54 44.88 -33.21
CA LYS A 3 -21.59 45.40 -31.82
C LYS A 3 -21.55 44.20 -30.87
N LYS A 4 -20.39 43.68 -30.49
CA LYS A 4 -19.53 44.07 -29.33
C LYS A 4 -20.28 44.26 -28.01
N ARG A 5 -19.77 43.51 -27.00
CA ARG A 5 -19.76 43.78 -25.54
C ARG A 5 -21.14 43.62 -24.88
N SER A 6 -21.33 42.99 -23.74
CA SER A 6 -20.50 42.71 -22.56
C SER A 6 -21.01 41.39 -21.97
N SER A 7 -20.17 40.47 -21.49
CA SER A 7 -19.68 40.51 -20.11
C SER A 7 -20.82 40.74 -19.12
N ASP A 8 -21.70 39.75 -18.95
CA ASP A 8 -22.46 39.59 -17.72
C ASP A 8 -22.23 38.16 -17.22
N SER A 9 -21.49 38.09 -16.12
CA SER A 9 -20.90 36.89 -15.53
C SER A 9 -21.95 36.18 -14.66
N PRO A 10 -22.09 34.85 -14.77
CA PRO A 10 -21.92 34.04 -13.56
C PRO A 10 -21.20 32.69 -13.86
N PRO A 11 -20.52 32.02 -12.90
CA PRO A 11 -20.65 32.12 -11.45
C PRO A 11 -19.28 32.10 -10.72
N GLU A 12 -18.62 33.25 -10.56
CA GLU A 12 -17.44 33.36 -9.66
C GLU A 12 -17.87 33.72 -8.22
N CYS A 13 -18.83 32.98 -7.66
CA CYS A 13 -19.09 33.02 -6.23
C CYS A 13 -18.60 31.71 -5.59
N ARG A 14 -17.33 31.78 -5.15
CA ARG A 14 -16.69 30.94 -4.13
C ARG A 14 -16.46 29.48 -4.52
N ILE A 15 -15.65 29.30 -5.56
CA ILE A 15 -14.66 28.21 -5.53
C ILE A 15 -13.78 28.48 -4.30
N MET A 16 -14.03 27.75 -3.21
CA MET A 16 -13.07 27.68 -2.11
C MET A 16 -11.81 27.02 -2.69
N PRO A 17 -10.61 27.59 -2.50
CA PRO A 17 -9.41 26.83 -2.80
C PRO A 17 -9.46 25.59 -1.92
N ALA A 18 -9.34 24.43 -2.56
CA ALA A 18 -9.14 23.17 -1.89
C ALA A 18 -8.12 23.39 -0.78
N LEU A 19 -8.53 23.11 0.46
CA LEU A 19 -7.57 22.80 1.51
C LEU A 19 -6.67 21.73 0.90
N THR A 20 -5.46 22.14 0.57
CA THR A 20 -4.38 21.29 0.13
C THR A 20 -4.44 20.04 1.01
N PRO A 21 -4.53 18.81 0.47
CA PRO A 21 -4.22 17.68 1.31
C PRO A 21 -2.79 17.96 1.80
N LEU A 22 -2.62 18.04 3.13
CA LEU A 22 -1.34 17.74 3.72
C LEU A 22 -1.05 16.31 3.26
N THR A 23 -0.44 16.18 2.08
CA THR A 23 0.24 14.98 1.67
C THR A 23 1.11 14.65 2.88
N PRO A 24 0.83 13.56 3.62
CA PRO A 24 1.81 13.11 4.60
C PRO A 24 3.13 13.00 3.83
N PRO A 25 4.28 13.43 4.38
CA PRO A 25 5.55 13.21 3.71
C PRO A 25 5.54 11.75 3.26
N PRO A 26 5.95 11.43 2.01
CA PRO A 26 5.91 10.05 1.56
C PRO A 26 6.55 9.27 2.67
N ALA A 27 5.75 8.45 3.36
CA ALA A 27 6.29 7.50 4.28
C ALA A 27 7.33 6.84 3.39
N THR A 28 8.59 7.03 3.75
CA THR A 28 9.69 6.23 3.26
C THR A 28 9.33 4.84 3.74
N MET A 29 8.35 4.23 3.07
CA MET A 29 8.02 2.83 3.13
C MET A 29 9.32 2.23 2.69
N SER A 30 10.07 1.87 3.72
CA SER A 30 11.39 1.35 3.59
C SER A 30 11.19 -0.03 3.02
N THR A 31 10.99 -0.10 1.71
CA THR A 31 11.48 -1.18 0.86
C THR A 31 13.01 -1.07 0.80
N ALA A 32 13.64 -0.84 1.95
CA ALA A 32 14.95 -1.39 2.19
C ALA A 32 14.65 -2.88 2.31
N THR A 33 15.18 -3.68 1.38
CA THR A 33 15.40 -5.11 1.60
C THR A 33 16.15 -5.23 2.93
N ARG A 34 15.41 -5.34 4.03
CA ARG A 34 15.97 -5.67 5.32
C ARG A 34 16.42 -7.13 5.17
N PRO A 35 17.62 -7.51 5.65
CA PRO A 35 18.16 -8.87 5.54
C PRO A 35 17.27 -10.00 6.09
N HIS A 36 16.10 -9.68 6.64
CA HIS A 36 15.12 -10.59 7.19
C HIS A 36 13.71 -10.09 6.81
N ASP A 37 13.32 -10.14 5.52
CA ASP A 37 11.95 -9.84 5.05
C ASP A 37 10.95 -10.70 5.84
N PRO A 38 10.39 -10.19 6.95
CA PRO A 38 9.69 -11.03 7.90
C PRO A 38 8.29 -11.30 7.35
N GLN A 39 7.74 -12.46 7.72
CA GLN A 39 6.37 -12.79 7.35
C GLN A 39 5.42 -11.73 7.96
N PRO A 40 4.42 -11.24 7.20
CA PRO A 40 3.40 -10.36 7.78
C PRO A 40 2.66 -11.11 8.90
N GLN A 41 2.18 -10.36 9.89
CA GLN A 41 1.43 -10.89 11.03
C GLN A 41 -0.07 -10.72 10.78
N PRO A 42 -0.91 -11.74 10.99
CA PRO A 42 -2.36 -11.61 10.88
C PRO A 42 -2.95 -10.62 11.90
N PRO A 43 -4.04 -9.91 11.54
CA PRO A 43 -4.75 -9.05 12.46
C PRO A 43 -5.40 -9.86 13.59
N VAL A 44 -5.55 -9.22 14.75
CA VAL A 44 -6.23 -9.84 15.90
C VAL A 44 -7.73 -9.79 15.66
N LYS A 45 -8.40 -10.94 15.76
CA LYS A 45 -9.85 -11.00 15.63
C LYS A 45 -10.51 -10.29 16.82
N PRO A 46 -11.41 -9.32 16.59
CA PRO A 46 -12.14 -8.66 17.67
C PRO A 46 -13.05 -9.66 18.41
N GLY A 47 -13.31 -9.38 19.68
CA GLY A 47 -14.27 -10.13 20.49
C GLY A 47 -15.71 -9.95 19.98
N ASN A 48 -16.60 -10.89 20.30
CA ASN A 48 -18.01 -10.75 19.93
C ASN A 48 -18.65 -9.53 20.64
N ASP A 49 -18.30 -9.29 21.89
CA ASP A 49 -18.81 -8.15 22.67
C ASP A 49 -18.30 -6.79 22.16
N GLU A 50 -17.24 -6.77 21.33
CA GLU A 50 -16.75 -5.54 20.70
C GLU A 50 -17.58 -5.16 19.46
N CYS A 51 -18.31 -6.12 18.90
CA CYS A 51 -19.31 -5.85 17.88
C CYS A 51 -20.59 -5.36 18.55
N CYS A 52 -20.99 -4.15 18.19
CA CYS A 52 -22.21 -3.49 18.65
C CYS A 52 -23.52 -4.21 18.25
N HIS A 53 -23.47 -5.12 17.25
CA HIS A 53 -24.58 -5.96 16.74
C HIS A 53 -25.92 -5.25 16.42
N SER A 54 -25.97 -3.93 16.49
CA SER A 54 -27.18 -3.11 16.39
C SER A 54 -27.09 -2.06 15.26
N GLY A 55 -26.12 -2.21 14.35
CA GLY A 55 -25.96 -1.33 13.19
C GLY A 55 -25.17 -0.05 13.47
N CYS A 56 -24.16 -0.11 14.34
CA CYS A 56 -23.23 1.00 14.54
C CYS A 56 -22.61 1.47 13.20
N THR A 57 -22.45 2.78 13.03
CA THR A 57 -21.89 3.41 11.80
C THR A 57 -20.49 2.89 11.43
N PHE A 58 -19.69 2.47 12.42
CA PHE A 58 -18.38 1.86 12.20
C PHE A 58 -18.34 0.47 12.86
N CYS A 59 -18.42 -0.58 12.05
CA CYS A 59 -18.37 -1.95 12.52
C CYS A 59 -16.90 -2.40 12.65
N VAL A 60 -16.49 -2.82 13.86
CA VAL A 60 -15.12 -3.35 14.08
C VAL A 60 -14.85 -4.60 13.25
N LEU A 61 -15.89 -5.39 12.95
CA LEU A 61 -15.78 -6.56 12.08
C LEU A 61 -15.47 -6.16 10.64
N GLU A 62 -16.05 -5.08 10.12
CA GLU A 62 -15.73 -4.60 8.76
C GLU A 62 -14.29 -4.10 8.68
N MET A 63 -13.82 -3.32 9.66
CA MET A 63 -12.42 -2.91 9.74
C MET A 63 -11.48 -4.13 9.80
N TYR A 64 -11.82 -5.13 10.61
CA TYR A 64 -11.05 -6.37 10.69
C TYR A 64 -11.00 -7.13 9.37
N LEU A 65 -12.10 -7.18 8.62
CA LEU A 65 -12.15 -7.86 7.33
C LEU A 65 -11.28 -7.14 6.28
N GLU A 66 -11.28 -5.81 6.27
CA GLU A 66 -10.39 -5.01 5.41
C GLU A 66 -8.91 -5.25 5.76
N ASP A 67 -8.58 -5.24 7.06
CA ASP A 67 -7.23 -5.55 7.54
C ASP A 67 -6.80 -6.98 7.19
N LEU A 68 -7.74 -7.93 7.24
CA LEU A 68 -7.50 -9.32 6.88
C LEU A 68 -7.21 -9.46 5.38
N ALA A 69 -7.95 -8.75 4.52
CA ALA A 69 -7.69 -8.71 3.09
C ALA A 69 -6.30 -8.13 2.78
N ALA A 70 -5.94 -7.01 3.42
CA ALA A 70 -4.61 -6.41 3.28
C ALA A 70 -3.49 -7.35 3.75
N TYR A 71 -3.72 -8.10 4.83
CA TYR A 71 -2.81 -9.13 5.31
C TYR A 71 -2.62 -10.27 4.29
N GLU A 72 -3.69 -10.76 3.66
CA GLU A 72 -3.63 -11.83 2.67
C GLU A 72 -2.82 -11.42 1.43
N ASP A 73 -3.00 -10.19 0.95
CA ASP A 73 -2.22 -9.63 -0.16
C ASP A 73 -0.73 -9.47 0.21
N ALA A 74 -0.44 -8.95 1.42
CA ALA A 74 0.91 -8.85 1.93
C ALA A 74 1.58 -10.22 2.06
N LEU A 75 0.83 -11.23 2.53
CA LEU A 75 1.31 -12.60 2.68
C LEU A 75 1.63 -13.22 1.32
N ARG A 76 0.77 -13.03 0.32
CA ARG A 76 1.02 -13.48 -1.05
C ARG A 76 2.29 -12.84 -1.61
N ALA A 77 2.43 -11.52 -1.49
CA ALA A 77 3.62 -10.80 -1.96
C ALA A 77 4.90 -11.29 -1.27
N TRP A 78 4.83 -11.56 0.04
CA TRP A 78 5.94 -12.13 0.80
C TRP A 78 6.31 -13.53 0.29
N GLN A 79 5.33 -14.41 0.06
CA GLN A 79 5.57 -15.76 -0.47
C GLN A 79 6.28 -15.73 -1.84
N GLN A 80 5.90 -14.80 -2.73
CA GLN A 80 6.56 -14.63 -4.02
C GLN A 80 8.05 -14.25 -3.85
N ARG A 81 8.36 -13.34 -2.91
CA ARG A 81 9.75 -12.97 -2.60
C ARG A 81 10.53 -14.13 -2.02
N GLN A 82 9.92 -14.95 -1.15
CA GLN A 82 10.57 -16.13 -0.59
C GLN A 82 10.87 -17.19 -1.66
N GLN A 83 9.97 -17.39 -2.62
CA GLN A 83 10.20 -18.30 -3.74
C GLN A 83 11.35 -17.81 -4.64
N ALA A 84 11.39 -16.50 -4.91
CA ALA A 84 12.48 -15.88 -5.67
C ALA A 84 13.82 -15.99 -4.93
N ALA A 85 13.84 -15.81 -3.61
CA ALA A 85 15.04 -15.96 -2.78
C ALA A 85 15.49 -17.42 -2.63
N ALA A 86 14.54 -18.35 -2.53
CA ALA A 86 14.80 -19.79 -2.43
C ALA A 86 15.32 -20.41 -3.73
N THR A 87 15.20 -19.70 -4.86
CA THR A 87 15.84 -20.08 -6.13
C THR A 87 17.21 -19.40 -6.18
N PRO A 88 18.29 -20.05 -5.69
CA PRO A 88 19.61 -19.44 -5.75
C PRO A 88 19.92 -19.15 -7.23
N PRO A 89 20.36 -17.92 -7.57
CA PRO A 89 20.85 -17.67 -8.91
C PRO A 89 21.96 -18.69 -9.17
N ALA A 90 21.84 -19.47 -10.25
CA ALA A 90 22.81 -20.47 -10.64
C ALA A 90 24.20 -19.84 -10.55
N ARG A 91 24.93 -20.14 -9.46
CA ARG A 91 26.27 -19.62 -9.23
C ARG A 91 27.05 -20.04 -10.44
N LYS A 92 27.36 -19.09 -11.34
CA LYS A 92 28.30 -19.34 -12.43
C LYS A 92 29.56 -19.83 -11.74
N ARG A 93 29.82 -21.14 -11.77
CA ARG A 93 31.07 -21.73 -11.34
C ARG A 93 32.11 -21.06 -12.21
N VAL A 94 32.76 -20.04 -11.66
CA VAL A 94 33.95 -19.44 -12.26
C VAL A 94 35.00 -20.55 -12.24
N ARG A 95 35.01 -21.35 -13.31
CA ARG A 95 36.09 -22.28 -13.65
C ARG A 95 37.27 -21.46 -14.13
N THR A 96 37.85 -20.64 -13.26
CA THR A 96 39.18 -20.09 -13.52
C THR A 96 40.18 -21.14 -13.06
N ALA A 97 40.70 -21.85 -14.06
CA ALA A 97 42.08 -22.27 -14.17
C ALA A 97 42.86 -22.31 -12.85
N ARG A 98 43.08 -23.50 -12.29
CA ARG A 98 44.21 -23.73 -11.39
C ARG A 98 45.08 -24.80 -12.02
N LYS A 99 46.26 -24.32 -12.39
CA LYS A 99 47.32 -24.89 -13.21
C LYS A 99 47.95 -26.13 -12.55
N ALA A 100 48.32 -27.11 -13.37
CA ALA A 100 49.05 -28.31 -13.01
C ALA A 100 50.45 -28.02 -12.45
N PRO A 101 50.96 -28.85 -11.53
CA PRO A 101 52.34 -29.33 -11.53
C PRO A 101 52.48 -30.68 -12.27
#